data_AF-A0A261AQJ5-F1
#
_entry.id   AF-A0A261AQJ5-F1
#
_cell.length_a   1.000
_cell.length_b   1.000
_cell.length_c   1.000
_cell.angle_alpha   90.00
_cell.angle_beta   90.00
_cell.angle_gamma   90.00
#
_symmetry.space_group_name_H-M   'P 1'
#
loop_
_entity.id
_entity.type
_entity.pdbx_description
1 polymer ?
#
loop_
_entity_poly.entity_id
_entity_poly.type
_entity_poly.pdbx_seq_one_letter_code
_entity_poly.pdbx_strand_id
1 'polypeptide(L)'
;MIFRFLILLVLIFGFVELCPRTISREYLFDSSTTATPPTTRPITSAPGTGEPATNNPVTGEPVTDEPATDEPATDATEDPVIYCETCDISTIAPTLTDSATTFTSTELSATGECKTTQVKCARTDDQLCANVKMTANGSPIDAVSTSTDVTATLTCAEDGTYSSGTITGITELACEFTECAPPPCTLCDISKIVPTNMPPGTSFEPKEMAYSCKQAEVTCSRTDSLLCRSIAVLGDGIPFATVAETRTMSGTVDCGDDATYSSGPAMSITQLSCEFNECEDPTPCDACDITTIAPTATSMEAGTSFQHQDDTESNGCRQIYVICQRDDSKVCSTINIKATVSSGTVMLKTASSRSNLRVIL
;
A
#
# COMPACT_ATOMS: atom_id res chain seq x y z
N MET A 1 -16.56 28.99 37.81
CA MET A 1 -16.37 29.74 36.55
C MET A 1 -15.13 30.62 36.66
N ILE A 2 -13.93 30.02 36.76
CA ILE A 2 -12.61 30.72 36.83
C ILE A 2 -11.42 29.83 36.40
N PHE A 3 -11.65 28.61 35.88
CA PHE A 3 -10.55 27.68 35.53
C PHE A 3 -10.50 27.32 34.04
N ARG A 4 -10.81 28.29 33.17
CA ARG A 4 -10.75 28.15 31.70
C ARG A 4 -9.87 29.19 31.00
N PHE A 5 -8.99 29.88 31.73
CA PHE A 5 -8.20 30.99 31.19
C PHE A 5 -6.67 30.83 31.29
N LEU A 6 -6.17 29.64 31.62
CA LEU A 6 -4.73 29.41 31.89
C LEU A 6 -4.05 28.37 30.98
N ILE A 7 -4.72 27.84 29.94
CA ILE A 7 -4.14 26.86 29.00
C ILE A 7 -4.18 27.39 27.55
N LEU A 8 -4.03 28.70 27.35
CA LEU A 8 -4.05 29.31 26.01
C LEU A 8 -2.89 30.31 25.78
N LEU A 9 -1.84 30.25 26.60
CA LEU A 9 -0.72 31.20 26.57
C LEU A 9 0.67 30.55 26.47
N VAL A 10 0.76 29.31 25.98
CA VAL A 10 2.05 28.59 25.76
C VAL A 10 2.15 28.04 24.34
N LEU A 11 1.73 28.81 23.33
CA LEU A 11 1.84 28.42 21.91
C LEU A 11 2.46 29.50 20.99
N ILE A 12 3.25 30.42 21.54
CA ILE A 12 3.94 31.42 20.72
C ILE A 12 5.29 31.75 21.37
N PHE A 13 6.35 31.70 20.56
CA PHE A 13 7.81 31.69 20.82
C PHE A 13 8.39 30.26 20.69
N GLY A 14 9.10 29.83 19.65
CA GLY A 14 9.85 30.55 18.61
C GLY A 14 11.27 29.98 18.56
N PHE A 15 11.55 29.10 17.59
CA PHE A 15 12.89 28.72 17.10
C PHE A 15 12.67 28.30 15.64
N VAL A 16 12.79 29.22 14.67
CA VAL A 16 14.02 29.67 14.00
C VAL A 16 14.82 28.52 13.38
N GLU A 17 14.97 28.66 12.06
CA GLU A 17 15.77 27.93 11.09
C GLU A 17 17.04 27.27 11.63
N LEU A 18 17.31 26.05 11.15
CA LEU A 18 18.67 25.58 10.85
C LEU A 18 18.59 24.51 9.74
N CYS A 19 18.87 24.96 8.52
CA CYS A 19 19.27 24.13 7.39
C CYS A 19 20.77 23.81 7.53
N PRO A 20 21.21 22.55 7.54
CA PRO A 20 22.57 22.23 7.16
C PRO A 20 22.64 21.78 5.70
N ARG A 21 23.43 22.56 4.97
CA ARG A 21 23.99 22.32 3.64
C ARG A 21 24.57 20.92 3.46
N THR A 22 24.33 20.39 2.26
CA THR A 22 25.25 19.65 1.38
C THR A 22 26.52 19.05 1.99
N ILE A 23 26.62 17.72 1.90
CA ILE A 23 27.90 17.00 1.84
C ILE A 23 27.97 16.30 0.48
N SER A 24 28.81 16.88 -0.38
CA SER A 24 29.37 16.21 -1.55
C SER A 24 30.34 15.14 -1.03
N ARG A 25 30.21 13.90 -1.52
CA ARG A 25 31.24 12.88 -1.34
C ARG A 25 31.67 12.38 -2.69
N GLU A 26 32.79 12.96 -3.12
CA GLU A 26 33.73 12.40 -4.07
C GLU A 26 34.03 10.95 -3.68
N TYR A 27 33.83 10.04 -4.63
CA TYR A 27 34.54 8.78 -4.66
C TYR A 27 35.30 8.71 -5.98
N LEU A 28 36.55 9.18 -5.84
CA LEU A 28 37.72 8.72 -6.55
C LEU A 28 37.72 7.18 -6.62
N PHE A 29 37.72 6.62 -7.83
CA PHE A 29 38.49 5.42 -8.09
C PHE A 29 39.30 5.64 -9.36
N ASP A 30 40.60 5.74 -9.13
CA ASP A 30 41.68 5.90 -10.09
C ASP A 30 41.99 4.54 -10.72
N SER A 31 42.11 4.50 -12.04
CA SER A 31 43.08 3.62 -12.69
C SER A 31 43.41 4.15 -14.08
N SER A 32 44.40 5.05 -14.11
CA SER A 32 45.50 5.12 -15.08
C SER A 32 45.42 4.20 -16.31
N THR A 33 45.36 4.78 -17.51
CA THR A 33 46.29 4.43 -18.60
C THR A 33 46.56 5.63 -19.51
N THR A 34 47.81 5.70 -19.92
CA THR A 34 48.55 6.86 -20.42
C THR A 34 48.44 7.02 -21.94
N ALA A 35 48.33 8.28 -22.37
CA ALA A 35 48.73 8.91 -23.63
C ALA A 35 49.00 8.04 -24.89
N THR A 36 48.38 8.44 -26.02
CA THR A 36 49.10 9.10 -27.13
C THR A 36 48.09 9.58 -28.21
N PRO A 37 48.23 10.80 -28.77
CA PRO A 37 47.44 11.25 -29.91
C PRO A 37 48.18 10.97 -31.22
N PRO A 38 47.56 10.35 -32.26
CA PRO A 38 48.15 10.38 -33.59
C PRO A 38 47.89 11.73 -34.25
N THR A 39 49.01 12.33 -34.65
CA THR A 39 49.18 13.52 -35.46
C THR A 39 48.94 13.19 -36.94
N THR A 40 48.69 14.23 -37.75
CA THR A 40 48.87 14.34 -39.23
C THR A 40 47.89 13.58 -40.14
N ARG A 41 47.41 14.07 -41.29
CA ARG A 41 47.68 15.23 -42.17
C ARG A 41 46.48 15.35 -43.17
N PRO A 42 46.24 16.51 -43.80
CA PRO A 42 45.26 16.64 -44.88
C PRO A 42 45.82 16.06 -46.19
N ILE A 43 44.98 15.37 -46.96
CA ILE A 43 45.31 14.92 -48.32
C ILE A 43 44.41 15.67 -49.31
N THR A 44 45.07 16.45 -50.15
CA THR A 44 44.54 17.14 -51.33
C THR A 44 45.02 16.39 -52.58
N SER A 45 44.33 16.61 -53.72
CA SER A 45 44.59 16.16 -55.11
C SER A 45 43.74 14.94 -55.55
N ALA A 46 43.14 14.88 -56.75
CA ALA A 46 43.15 15.73 -57.94
C ALA A 46 41.86 15.50 -58.78
N PRO A 47 41.48 16.42 -59.68
CA PRO A 47 40.37 16.22 -60.63
C PRO A 47 40.81 15.47 -61.88
N GLY A 48 40.03 14.48 -62.28
CA GLY A 48 40.18 13.74 -63.54
C GLY A 48 39.72 14.58 -64.73
N THR A 49 40.65 14.72 -65.68
CA THR A 49 40.53 15.43 -66.95
C THR A 49 39.88 14.52 -67.99
N GLY A 50 38.86 15.00 -68.69
CA GLY A 50 38.29 14.40 -69.91
C GLY A 50 38.13 15.47 -70.98
N GLU A 51 38.70 15.21 -72.15
CA GLU A 51 38.93 16.12 -73.29
C GLU A 51 37.66 16.77 -73.90
N PRO A 52 37.82 17.92 -74.57
CA PRO A 52 36.73 18.58 -75.28
C PRO A 52 36.60 18.06 -76.72
N ALA A 53 35.41 17.62 -77.11
CA ALA A 53 35.05 17.44 -78.51
C ALA A 53 34.44 18.75 -79.06
N THR A 54 35.17 19.34 -79.99
CA THR A 54 34.82 20.51 -80.80
C THR A 54 33.73 20.15 -81.81
N ASN A 55 32.70 20.99 -81.98
CA ASN A 55 31.99 21.16 -83.25
C ASN A 55 31.30 22.54 -83.33
N ASN A 56 31.38 23.11 -84.52
CA ASN A 56 31.19 24.51 -84.94
C ASN A 56 29.89 25.22 -84.51
N PRO A 57 29.90 26.57 -84.48
CA PRO A 57 28.69 27.37 -84.43
C PRO A 57 28.05 27.41 -85.83
N VAL A 58 26.78 27.04 -85.93
CA VAL A 58 25.92 27.38 -87.07
C VAL A 58 25.02 28.52 -86.62
N THR A 59 25.32 29.71 -87.12
CA THR A 59 24.42 30.86 -87.17
C THR A 59 23.21 30.52 -88.05
N GLY A 60 22.03 30.55 -87.46
CA GLY A 60 20.74 30.62 -88.13
C GLY A 60 19.88 31.69 -87.45
N GLU A 61 19.29 32.54 -88.27
CA GLU A 61 18.52 33.76 -87.92
C GLU A 61 17.27 33.50 -87.06
N PRO A 62 16.75 34.52 -86.35
CA PRO A 62 15.61 34.36 -85.46
C PRO A 62 14.32 34.25 -86.28
N VAL A 63 13.64 33.10 -86.19
CA VAL A 63 12.24 33.00 -86.60
C VAL A 63 11.40 33.34 -85.38
N THR A 64 10.66 34.44 -85.54
CA THR A 64 9.68 34.94 -84.59
C THR A 64 8.38 34.22 -84.90
N ASP A 65 7.89 33.39 -83.97
CA ASP A 65 6.50 32.92 -83.98
C ASP A 65 5.92 33.03 -82.56
N GLU A 66 4.69 33.55 -82.52
CA GLU A 66 3.86 33.92 -81.39
C GLU A 66 3.59 32.80 -80.36
N PRO A 67 3.15 33.16 -79.13
CA PRO A 67 3.14 32.24 -78.00
C PRO A 67 2.01 31.21 -78.12
N ALA A 68 2.38 29.93 -78.14
CA ALA A 68 1.44 28.88 -77.74
C ALA A 68 1.26 28.99 -76.22
N THR A 69 0.02 29.20 -75.81
CA THR A 69 -0.39 29.16 -74.40
C THR A 69 -0.35 27.70 -73.96
N ASP A 70 0.80 27.25 -73.46
CA ASP A 70 0.88 26.02 -72.68
C ASP A 70 0.42 26.33 -71.26
N GLU A 71 -0.78 25.84 -70.94
CA GLU A 71 -1.28 25.64 -69.59
C GLU A 71 -0.19 24.88 -68.80
N PRO A 72 0.19 25.30 -67.59
CA PRO A 72 1.17 24.55 -66.83
C PRO A 72 0.54 23.19 -66.52
N ALA A 73 1.15 22.13 -67.02
CA ALA A 73 0.92 20.79 -66.49
C ALA A 73 1.18 20.88 -65.00
N THR A 74 0.09 20.78 -64.23
CA THR A 74 0.13 20.58 -62.80
C THR A 74 0.86 19.27 -62.58
N ASP A 75 2.17 19.36 -62.39
CA ASP A 75 2.98 18.31 -61.80
C ASP A 75 2.33 18.06 -60.44
N ALA A 76 1.47 17.05 -60.39
CA ALA A 76 0.99 16.51 -59.14
C ALA A 76 2.25 16.01 -58.45
N THR A 77 2.74 16.81 -57.50
CA THR A 77 3.59 16.33 -56.41
C THR A 77 2.87 15.11 -55.85
N GLU A 78 3.24 13.92 -56.33
CA GLU A 78 3.02 12.70 -55.59
C GLU A 78 3.88 12.87 -54.36
N ASP A 79 3.27 13.40 -53.29
CA ASP A 79 3.85 13.33 -51.96
C ASP A 79 4.35 11.89 -51.78
N PRO A 80 5.64 11.68 -51.47
CA PRO A 80 6.16 10.34 -51.30
C PRO A 80 5.29 9.66 -50.26
N VAL A 81 4.62 8.57 -50.62
CA VAL A 81 3.84 7.78 -49.67
C VAL A 81 4.82 7.30 -48.62
N ILE A 82 4.81 7.97 -47.47
CA ILE A 82 5.61 7.57 -46.32
C ILE A 82 4.92 6.32 -45.74
N TYR A 83 5.30 5.14 -46.24
CA TYR A 83 4.73 3.87 -45.76
C TYR A 83 5.01 3.64 -44.27
N CYS A 84 5.91 4.41 -43.65
CA CYS A 84 6.19 4.29 -42.23
C CYS A 84 5.05 4.77 -41.30
N GLU A 85 3.94 5.27 -41.84
CA GLU A 85 2.71 5.55 -41.09
C GLU A 85 1.64 4.45 -41.22
N THR A 86 1.82 3.49 -42.13
CA THR A 86 0.77 2.53 -42.50
C THR A 86 0.88 1.17 -41.80
N CYS A 87 1.89 0.95 -40.97
CA CYS A 87 2.03 -0.31 -40.25
C CYS A 87 0.84 -0.57 -39.31
N ASP A 88 0.29 -1.79 -39.41
CA ASP A 88 -0.78 -2.29 -38.56
C ASP A 88 -0.24 -3.38 -37.62
N ILE A 89 -0.16 -3.05 -36.33
CA ILE A 89 0.34 -3.96 -35.30
C ILE A 89 -0.50 -5.24 -35.17
N SER A 90 -1.78 -5.19 -35.51
CA SER A 90 -2.68 -6.35 -35.41
C SER A 90 -2.29 -7.47 -36.37
N THR A 91 -1.59 -7.15 -37.45
CA THR A 91 -1.14 -8.12 -38.47
C THR A 91 0.01 -9.00 -37.99
N ILE A 92 0.81 -8.50 -37.04
CA ILE A 92 1.98 -9.20 -36.48
C ILE A 92 1.79 -9.60 -35.02
N ALA A 93 0.60 -9.38 -34.45
CA ALA A 93 0.32 -9.67 -33.06
C ALA A 93 0.51 -11.17 -32.74
N PRO A 94 1.05 -11.51 -31.57
CA PRO A 94 1.33 -12.90 -31.20
C PRO A 94 0.05 -13.69 -31.01
N THR A 95 0.10 -14.98 -31.36
CA THR A 95 -0.95 -15.94 -30.96
C THR A 95 -0.65 -16.42 -29.54
N LEU A 96 -1.49 -16.05 -28.58
CA LEU A 96 -1.35 -16.43 -27.17
C LEU A 96 -2.09 -17.75 -26.91
N THR A 97 -1.37 -18.80 -26.49
CA THR A 97 -1.95 -20.11 -26.15
C THR A 97 -2.26 -20.25 -24.66
N ASP A 98 -1.61 -19.48 -23.81
CA ASP A 98 -1.86 -19.45 -22.37
C ASP A 98 -2.96 -18.40 -22.08
N SER A 99 -4.07 -18.84 -21.50
CA SER A 99 -5.20 -17.98 -21.12
C SER A 99 -4.83 -16.93 -20.07
N ALA A 100 -3.74 -17.14 -19.33
CA ALA A 100 -3.22 -16.20 -18.34
C ALA A 100 -2.21 -15.20 -18.93
N THR A 101 -2.27 -14.94 -20.25
CA THR A 101 -1.41 -13.97 -20.93
C THR A 101 -2.22 -12.97 -21.75
N THR A 102 -1.68 -11.76 -21.90
CA THR A 102 -2.25 -10.68 -22.70
C THR A 102 -1.17 -9.99 -23.53
N PHE A 103 -1.60 -9.44 -24.67
CA PHE A 103 -0.79 -8.60 -25.53
C PHE A 103 -1.49 -7.25 -25.71
N THR A 104 -0.76 -6.16 -25.46
CA THR A 104 -1.26 -4.80 -25.64
C THR A 104 -0.26 -3.97 -26.44
N SER A 105 -0.76 -3.02 -27.22
CA SER A 105 0.05 -2.09 -28.00
C SER A 105 -0.38 -0.65 -27.76
N THR A 106 0.58 0.27 -27.63
CA THR A 106 0.35 1.71 -27.50
C THR A 106 1.20 2.45 -28.52
N GLU A 107 0.58 3.31 -29.32
CA GLU A 107 1.28 4.17 -30.29
C GLU A 107 1.94 5.34 -29.58
N LEU A 108 3.20 5.64 -29.91
CA LEU A 108 4.03 6.66 -29.26
C LEU A 108 4.34 7.87 -30.15
N SER A 109 4.10 7.80 -31.46
CA SER A 109 4.51 8.86 -32.41
C SER A 109 3.56 10.06 -32.41
N ALA A 110 4.12 11.22 -32.75
CA ALA A 110 3.36 12.40 -33.16
C ALA A 110 3.03 12.33 -34.66
N THR A 111 2.02 13.08 -35.10
CA THR A 111 1.59 13.14 -36.50
C THR A 111 2.71 13.66 -37.42
N GLY A 112 3.03 12.93 -38.50
CA GLY A 112 4.07 13.29 -39.46
C GLY A 112 5.45 12.67 -39.20
N GLU A 113 5.57 11.78 -38.21
CA GLU A 113 6.76 10.96 -37.95
C GLU A 113 6.45 9.47 -38.18
N CYS A 114 7.49 8.68 -38.48
CA CYS A 114 7.32 7.23 -38.59
C CYS A 114 6.70 6.65 -37.31
N LYS A 115 5.69 5.79 -37.51
CA LYS A 115 4.91 5.20 -36.44
C LYS A 115 5.80 4.35 -35.54
N THR A 116 5.84 4.70 -34.27
CA THR A 116 6.52 3.98 -33.21
C THR A 116 5.45 3.40 -32.29
N THR A 117 5.56 2.12 -31.98
CA THR A 117 4.58 1.38 -31.17
C THR A 117 5.29 0.67 -30.05
N GLN A 118 4.91 0.95 -28.80
CA GLN A 118 5.29 0.13 -27.67
C GLN A 118 4.34 -1.06 -27.60
N VAL A 119 4.90 -2.26 -27.56
CA VAL A 119 4.16 -3.51 -27.39
C VAL A 119 4.51 -4.12 -26.05
N LYS A 120 3.56 -4.81 -25.44
CA LYS A 120 3.70 -5.45 -24.14
C LYS A 120 3.08 -6.84 -24.17
N CYS A 121 3.86 -7.84 -23.79
CA CYS A 121 3.36 -9.15 -23.41
C CYS A 121 3.33 -9.21 -21.87
N ALA A 122 2.21 -9.60 -21.27
CA ALA A 122 2.08 -9.67 -19.82
C ALA A 122 1.28 -10.89 -19.37
N ARG A 123 1.58 -11.37 -18.16
CA ARG A 123 0.73 -12.33 -17.44
C ARG A 123 -0.43 -11.62 -16.75
N THR A 124 -1.54 -12.31 -16.62
CA THR A 124 -2.76 -11.82 -15.96
C THR A 124 -3.05 -12.53 -14.63
N ASP A 125 -2.21 -13.48 -14.23
CA ASP A 125 -2.33 -14.28 -13.01
C ASP A 125 -1.21 -14.04 -11.98
N ASP A 126 -0.51 -12.91 -12.13
CA ASP A 126 0.56 -12.43 -11.23
C ASP A 126 1.75 -13.38 -11.03
N GLN A 127 1.87 -14.45 -11.83
CA GLN A 127 3.03 -15.33 -11.75
C GLN A 127 4.29 -14.62 -12.28
N LEU A 128 5.36 -14.67 -11.51
CA LEU A 128 6.69 -14.23 -11.92
C LEU A 128 7.36 -15.36 -12.70
N CYS A 129 7.82 -15.05 -13.91
CA CYS A 129 8.57 -15.99 -14.74
C CYS A 129 10.05 -15.70 -14.66
N ALA A 130 10.88 -16.75 -14.57
CA ALA A 130 12.33 -16.59 -14.58
C ALA A 130 12.79 -15.90 -15.87
N ASN A 131 12.13 -16.18 -16.99
CA ASN A 131 12.37 -15.48 -18.26
C ASN A 131 11.05 -15.12 -18.94
N VAL A 132 10.90 -13.83 -19.26
CA VAL A 132 9.87 -13.29 -20.14
C VAL A 132 10.55 -12.69 -21.36
N LYS A 133 10.24 -13.20 -22.54
CA LYS A 133 10.93 -12.82 -23.78
C LYS A 133 9.91 -12.45 -24.86
N MET A 134 10.23 -11.40 -25.60
CA MET A 134 9.54 -11.07 -26.84
C MET A 134 10.46 -11.36 -28.02
N THR A 135 9.96 -12.09 -29.00
CA THR A 135 10.68 -12.36 -30.25
C THR A 135 9.97 -11.76 -31.43
N ALA A 136 10.74 -11.33 -32.43
CA ALA A 136 10.27 -10.99 -33.76
C ALA A 136 10.92 -11.94 -34.78
N ASN A 137 10.11 -12.56 -35.63
CA ASN A 137 10.57 -13.56 -36.62
C ASN A 137 11.48 -14.64 -35.99
N GLY A 138 11.12 -15.11 -34.79
CA GLY A 138 11.88 -16.07 -33.97
C GLY A 138 13.12 -15.54 -33.25
N SER A 139 13.53 -14.28 -33.46
CA SER A 139 14.72 -13.68 -32.82
C SER A 139 14.34 -12.78 -31.64
N PRO A 140 15.04 -12.82 -30.49
CA PRO A 140 14.74 -11.94 -29.35
C PRO A 140 14.88 -10.47 -29.72
N ILE A 141 13.87 -9.68 -29.38
CA ILE A 141 13.92 -8.20 -29.42
C ILE A 141 14.01 -7.61 -28.01
N ASP A 142 13.45 -8.28 -27.01
CA ASP A 142 13.59 -7.92 -25.61
C ASP A 142 13.44 -9.17 -24.72
N ALA A 143 14.08 -9.13 -23.56
CA ALA A 143 13.99 -10.17 -22.55
C ALA A 143 14.21 -9.58 -21.16
N VAL A 144 13.31 -9.92 -20.25
CA VAL A 144 13.38 -9.56 -18.84
C VAL A 144 13.37 -10.84 -18.00
N SER A 145 14.23 -10.87 -16.99
CA SER A 145 14.22 -11.94 -15.97
C SER A 145 13.33 -11.56 -14.80
N THR A 146 12.75 -12.55 -14.13
CA THR A 146 11.97 -12.39 -12.88
C THR A 146 10.89 -11.31 -12.99
N SER A 147 10.03 -11.42 -14.00
CA SER A 147 8.97 -10.43 -14.28
C SER A 147 7.66 -11.11 -14.68
N THR A 148 6.58 -10.35 -14.62
CA THR A 148 5.26 -10.73 -15.14
C THR A 148 5.06 -10.25 -16.58
N ASP A 149 5.91 -9.34 -17.07
CA ASP A 149 5.78 -8.74 -18.38
C ASP A 149 7.12 -8.38 -19.04
N VAL A 150 7.04 -8.15 -20.35
CA VAL A 150 8.12 -7.59 -21.17
C VAL A 150 7.51 -6.58 -22.13
N THR A 151 8.21 -5.48 -22.34
CA THR A 151 7.82 -4.42 -23.28
C THR A 151 8.91 -4.25 -24.32
N ALA A 152 8.55 -4.01 -25.57
CA ALA A 152 9.49 -3.69 -26.63
C ALA A 152 8.97 -2.50 -27.44
N THR A 153 9.88 -1.77 -28.07
CA THR A 153 9.54 -0.66 -28.98
C THR A 153 9.79 -1.09 -30.41
N LEU A 154 8.77 -0.91 -31.25
CA LEU A 154 8.81 -1.18 -32.68
C LEU A 154 8.72 0.13 -33.47
N THR A 155 9.51 0.26 -34.51
CA THR A 155 9.49 1.41 -35.43
C THR A 155 9.07 0.93 -36.81
N CYS A 156 8.00 1.51 -37.34
CA CYS A 156 7.56 1.28 -38.71
C CYS A 156 8.58 1.93 -39.67
N ALA A 157 9.05 1.17 -40.65
CA ALA A 157 10.01 1.62 -41.64
C ALA A 157 9.32 2.07 -42.93
N GLU A 158 10.07 2.74 -43.82
CA GLU A 158 9.57 3.22 -45.12
C GLU A 158 9.14 2.11 -46.09
N ASP A 159 9.39 0.85 -45.74
CA ASP A 159 8.91 -0.32 -46.49
C ASP A 159 7.55 -0.84 -45.99
N GLY A 160 6.94 -0.17 -45.00
CA GLY A 160 5.66 -0.54 -44.40
C GLY A 160 5.75 -1.71 -43.42
N THR A 161 6.96 -2.08 -42.99
CA THR A 161 7.17 -3.15 -42.00
C THR A 161 7.69 -2.60 -40.68
N TYR A 162 7.43 -3.33 -39.58
CA TYR A 162 8.02 -2.98 -38.29
C TYR A 162 9.49 -3.44 -38.20
N SER A 163 10.25 -2.70 -37.41
CA SER A 163 11.65 -2.99 -37.06
C SER A 163 11.88 -2.77 -35.57
N SER A 164 12.88 -3.46 -35.01
CA SER A 164 13.34 -3.26 -33.64
C SER A 164 14.82 -3.58 -33.53
N GLY A 165 15.63 -2.58 -33.15
CA GLY A 165 17.08 -2.72 -33.11
C GLY A 165 17.67 -3.09 -34.47
N THR A 166 18.19 -4.32 -34.59
CA THR A 166 18.79 -4.84 -35.83
C THR A 166 17.84 -5.70 -36.67
N ILE A 167 16.64 -6.00 -36.16
CA ILE A 167 15.64 -6.81 -36.84
C ILE A 167 14.74 -5.89 -37.65
N THR A 168 14.66 -6.14 -38.96
CA THR A 168 13.81 -5.43 -39.92
C THR A 168 12.82 -6.40 -40.57
N GLY A 169 11.75 -5.91 -41.20
CA GLY A 169 10.80 -6.79 -41.87
C GLY A 169 10.06 -7.71 -40.91
N ILE A 170 9.67 -7.22 -39.73
CA ILE A 170 8.96 -8.03 -38.73
C ILE A 170 7.59 -8.43 -39.28
N THR A 171 7.35 -9.73 -39.38
CA THR A 171 6.08 -10.32 -39.85
C THR A 171 5.36 -11.12 -38.77
N GLU A 172 6.04 -11.47 -37.69
CA GLU A 172 5.46 -12.18 -36.55
C GLU A 172 6.10 -11.74 -35.24
N LEU A 173 5.29 -11.62 -34.19
CA LEU A 173 5.74 -11.53 -32.81
C LEU A 173 5.39 -12.82 -32.06
N ALA A 174 6.19 -13.16 -31.07
CA ALA A 174 5.83 -14.19 -30.08
C ALA A 174 6.24 -13.74 -28.67
N CYS A 175 5.43 -14.15 -27.69
CA CYS A 175 5.71 -13.99 -26.27
C CYS A 175 6.08 -15.36 -25.70
N GLU A 176 7.21 -15.44 -25.00
CA GLU A 176 7.66 -16.65 -24.33
C GLU A 176 7.77 -16.40 -22.83
N PHE A 177 7.02 -17.17 -22.05
CA PHE A 177 7.01 -17.14 -20.59
C PHE A 177 7.49 -18.50 -20.09
N THR A 178 8.61 -18.54 -19.38
CA THR A 178 9.20 -19.81 -18.88
C THR A 178 9.47 -19.75 -17.39
N GLU A 179 9.35 -20.91 -16.73
CA GLU A 179 9.57 -21.05 -15.28
C GLU A 179 8.75 -20.07 -14.45
N CYS A 180 7.45 -20.02 -14.74
CA CYS A 180 6.50 -19.16 -14.04
C CYS A 180 6.06 -19.80 -12.72
N ALA A 181 6.13 -19.03 -11.65
CA ALA A 181 5.67 -19.40 -10.33
C ALA A 181 4.97 -18.21 -9.66
N PRO A 182 4.04 -18.45 -8.71
CA PRO A 182 3.48 -17.38 -7.89
C PRO A 182 4.60 -16.59 -7.19
N PRO A 183 4.39 -15.29 -6.91
CA PRO A 183 5.35 -14.52 -6.13
C PRO A 183 5.60 -15.21 -4.78
N PRO A 184 6.83 -15.29 -4.27
CA PRO A 184 7.11 -15.96 -3.01
C PRO A 184 6.26 -15.43 -1.85
N CYS A 185 5.95 -14.13 -1.84
CA CYS A 185 5.08 -13.48 -0.86
C CYS A 185 3.61 -13.95 -0.87
N THR A 186 3.24 -14.83 -1.81
CA THR A 186 1.91 -15.49 -1.88
C THR A 186 1.93 -16.91 -1.33
N LEU A 187 3.12 -17.46 -1.04
CA LEU A 187 3.31 -18.85 -0.63
C LEU A 187 3.18 -19.05 0.89
N CYS A 188 3.16 -17.98 1.69
CA CYS A 188 2.94 -18.11 3.12
C CYS A 188 1.56 -18.71 3.44
N ASP A 189 1.50 -19.39 4.59
CA ASP A 189 0.28 -19.98 5.14
C ASP A 189 0.29 -19.75 6.65
N ILE A 190 -0.59 -18.86 7.12
CA ILE A 190 -0.62 -18.46 8.54
C ILE A 190 -0.92 -19.65 9.45
N SER A 191 -1.65 -20.64 8.95
CA SER A 191 -2.08 -21.84 9.67
C SER A 191 -0.88 -22.69 10.11
N LYS A 192 0.27 -22.56 9.44
CA LYS A 192 1.48 -23.33 9.74
C LYS A 192 2.30 -22.78 10.90
N ILE A 193 2.11 -21.50 11.24
CA ILE A 193 2.89 -20.82 12.27
C ILE A 193 2.07 -20.46 13.50
N VAL A 194 0.82 -20.93 13.61
CA VAL A 194 -0.04 -20.66 14.77
C VAL A 194 0.54 -21.27 16.06
N PRO A 195 0.25 -20.69 17.23
CA PRO A 195 0.70 -21.25 18.50
C PRO A 195 0.17 -22.68 18.71
N THR A 196 1.04 -23.59 19.16
CA THR A 196 0.66 -24.99 19.43
C THR A 196 0.14 -25.20 20.85
N ASN A 197 0.54 -24.34 21.80
CA ASN A 197 0.14 -24.39 23.20
C ASN A 197 -0.33 -23.01 23.65
N MET A 198 -1.62 -22.89 23.94
CA MET A 198 -2.20 -21.67 24.50
C MET A 198 -2.48 -21.85 26.00
N PRO A 199 -2.19 -20.84 26.84
CA PRO A 199 -2.58 -20.89 28.25
C PRO A 199 -4.11 -21.05 28.43
N PRO A 200 -4.58 -21.64 29.54
CA PRO A 200 -6.01 -21.70 29.84
C PRO A 200 -6.67 -20.32 29.85
N GLY A 201 -7.92 -20.25 29.36
CA GLY A 201 -8.69 -19.00 29.28
C GLY A 201 -8.16 -18.02 28.23
N THR A 202 -7.43 -18.50 27.22
CA THR A 202 -6.93 -17.68 26.11
C THR A 202 -7.34 -18.27 24.76
N SER A 203 -7.34 -17.42 23.73
CA SER A 203 -7.56 -17.79 22.33
C SER A 203 -6.59 -17.07 21.41
N PHE A 204 -6.35 -17.68 20.26
CA PHE A 204 -5.58 -17.14 19.16
C PHE A 204 -6.40 -17.22 17.89
N GLU A 205 -6.59 -16.09 17.21
CA GLU A 205 -7.39 -16.00 15.99
C GLU A 205 -6.57 -15.35 14.87
N PRO A 206 -6.14 -16.12 13.86
CA PRO A 206 -5.53 -15.58 12.66
C PRO A 206 -6.60 -15.22 11.62
N LYS A 207 -6.38 -14.13 10.89
CA LYS A 207 -7.23 -13.67 9.80
C LYS A 207 -6.35 -13.22 8.63
N GLU A 208 -6.41 -13.95 7.52
CA GLU A 208 -5.72 -13.55 6.30
C GLU A 208 -6.40 -12.36 5.63
N MET A 209 -5.59 -11.42 5.15
CA MET A 209 -6.00 -10.25 4.39
C MET A 209 -5.41 -10.38 2.98
N ALA A 210 -6.28 -10.32 1.96
CA ALA A 210 -5.88 -10.48 0.57
C ALA A 210 -5.41 -9.14 -0.01
N TYR A 211 -4.10 -8.97 -0.09
CA TYR A 211 -3.43 -7.93 -0.88
C TYR A 211 -2.59 -8.61 -1.99
N SER A 212 -1.82 -7.83 -2.75
CA SER A 212 -0.90 -8.37 -3.78
C SER A 212 0.17 -9.30 -3.18
N CYS A 213 0.55 -9.08 -1.92
CA CYS A 213 1.27 -10.06 -1.09
C CYS A 213 0.38 -10.45 0.10
N LYS A 214 0.49 -11.70 0.56
CA LYS A 214 -0.32 -12.17 1.69
C LYS A 214 0.05 -11.43 2.98
N GLN A 215 -0.96 -10.93 3.66
CA GLN A 215 -0.85 -10.36 5.00
C GLN A 215 -1.79 -11.14 5.94
N ALA A 216 -1.45 -11.22 7.21
CA ALA A 216 -2.37 -11.77 8.21
C ALA A 216 -2.43 -10.89 9.46
N GLU A 217 -3.63 -10.68 9.96
CA GLU A 217 -3.89 -10.14 11.28
C GLU A 217 -3.97 -11.31 12.28
N VAL A 218 -3.25 -11.23 13.38
CA VAL A 218 -3.18 -12.28 14.39
C VAL A 218 -3.59 -11.71 15.75
N THR A 219 -4.63 -12.28 16.35
CA THR A 219 -5.22 -11.76 17.58
C THR A 219 -4.99 -12.72 18.74
N CYS A 220 -4.36 -12.22 19.79
CA CYS A 220 -4.26 -12.88 21.10
C CYS A 220 -5.33 -12.29 22.02
N SER A 221 -6.18 -13.14 22.62
CA SER A 221 -7.25 -12.67 23.49
C SER A 221 -7.47 -13.57 24.70
N ARG A 222 -8.03 -12.99 25.76
CA ARG A 222 -8.56 -13.72 26.91
C ARG A 222 -10.02 -14.08 26.67
N THR A 223 -10.38 -15.32 26.98
CA THR A 223 -11.75 -15.84 26.90
C THR A 223 -12.45 -15.88 28.26
N ASP A 224 -11.75 -15.49 29.33
CA ASP A 224 -12.30 -15.26 30.66
C ASP A 224 -12.29 -13.76 31.03
N SER A 225 -12.70 -13.44 32.26
CA SER A 225 -12.85 -12.07 32.74
C SER A 225 -11.53 -11.42 33.18
N LEU A 226 -10.38 -12.08 33.04
CA LEU A 226 -9.11 -11.52 33.53
C LEU A 226 -8.66 -10.36 32.63
N LEU A 227 -8.14 -9.29 33.26
CA LEU A 227 -7.50 -8.16 32.60
C LEU A 227 -5.99 -8.28 32.79
N CYS A 228 -5.23 -8.25 31.71
CA CYS A 228 -3.77 -8.35 31.78
C CYS A 228 -3.13 -6.98 31.84
N ARG A 229 -2.07 -6.86 32.65
CA ARG A 229 -1.21 -5.67 32.61
C ARG A 229 -0.64 -5.43 31.22
N SER A 230 -0.29 -6.49 30.49
CA SER A 230 0.01 -6.41 29.06
C SER A 230 -0.22 -7.72 28.34
N ILE A 231 -0.55 -7.62 27.05
CA ILE A 231 -0.55 -8.75 26.11
C ILE A 231 0.42 -8.42 24.99
N ALA A 232 1.29 -9.36 24.64
CA ALA A 232 2.20 -9.26 23.50
C ALA A 232 2.00 -10.40 22.49
N VAL A 233 2.19 -10.08 21.21
CA VAL A 233 2.30 -11.05 20.13
C VAL A 233 3.76 -11.15 19.73
N LEU A 234 4.27 -12.39 19.67
CA LEU A 234 5.67 -12.68 19.43
C LEU A 234 5.82 -13.61 18.23
N GLY A 235 6.85 -13.35 17.40
CA GLY A 235 7.34 -14.28 16.38
C GLY A 235 8.68 -14.85 16.84
N ASP A 236 8.77 -16.17 17.00
CA ASP A 236 9.95 -16.88 17.51
C ASP A 236 10.51 -16.30 18.83
N GLY A 237 9.61 -15.82 19.69
CA GLY A 237 9.94 -15.20 20.98
C GLY A 237 10.35 -13.72 20.90
N ILE A 238 10.27 -13.09 19.73
CA ILE A 238 10.53 -11.66 19.54
C ILE A 238 9.19 -10.91 19.50
N PRO A 239 8.91 -9.98 20.44
CA PRO A 239 7.68 -9.22 20.44
C PRO A 239 7.66 -8.19 19.31
N PHE A 240 6.55 -8.14 18.57
CA PHE A 240 6.32 -7.16 17.51
C PHE A 240 5.04 -6.34 17.71
N ALA A 241 4.14 -6.78 18.60
CA ALA A 241 2.97 -6.03 19.03
C ALA A 241 2.78 -6.19 20.54
N THR A 242 2.46 -5.10 21.24
CA THR A 242 2.22 -5.13 22.69
C THR A 242 1.28 -3.99 23.08
N VAL A 243 0.30 -4.28 23.93
CA VAL A 243 -0.57 -3.27 24.54
C VAL A 243 -0.77 -3.57 26.01
N ALA A 244 -0.86 -2.51 26.81
CA ALA A 244 -1.07 -2.58 28.25
C ALA A 244 -2.57 -2.56 28.60
N GLU A 245 -2.91 -3.04 29.80
CA GLU A 245 -4.24 -2.93 30.42
C GLU A 245 -5.38 -3.39 29.49
N THR A 246 -5.25 -4.59 28.94
CA THR A 246 -6.15 -5.10 27.90
C THR A 246 -6.56 -6.56 28.15
N ARG A 247 -7.58 -7.00 27.41
CA ARG A 247 -7.95 -8.41 27.24
C ARG A 247 -7.64 -8.96 25.85
N THR A 248 -7.26 -8.09 24.91
CA THR A 248 -7.01 -8.45 23.52
C THR A 248 -5.92 -7.59 22.89
N MET A 249 -5.14 -8.20 22.00
CA MET A 249 -4.12 -7.53 21.19
C MET A 249 -4.04 -8.19 19.82
N SER A 250 -4.04 -7.38 18.76
CA SER A 250 -3.91 -7.82 17.38
C SER A 250 -2.62 -7.29 16.76
N GLY A 251 -1.79 -8.19 16.22
CA GLY A 251 -0.61 -7.83 15.44
C GLY A 251 -0.82 -8.12 13.95
N THR A 252 0.00 -7.53 13.10
CA THR A 252 0.00 -7.80 11.66
C THR A 252 1.32 -8.41 11.26
N VAL A 253 1.28 -9.44 10.42
CA VAL A 253 2.45 -10.07 9.81
C VAL A 253 2.34 -10.03 8.29
N ASP A 254 3.46 -9.74 7.63
CA ASP A 254 3.58 -9.58 6.19
C ASP A 254 4.39 -10.74 5.62
N CYS A 255 3.90 -11.39 4.56
CA CYS A 255 4.66 -12.41 3.86
C CYS A 255 5.72 -11.76 2.96
N GLY A 256 6.99 -12.14 3.15
CA GLY A 256 8.12 -11.62 2.39
C GLY A 256 8.47 -12.42 1.13
N ASP A 257 9.49 -11.95 0.42
CA ASP A 257 10.03 -12.59 -0.80
C ASP A 257 10.75 -13.93 -0.51
N ASP A 258 11.01 -14.25 0.74
CA ASP A 258 11.54 -15.52 1.20
C ASP A 258 10.44 -16.55 1.54
N ALA A 259 9.18 -16.23 1.25
CA ALA A 259 8.00 -17.03 1.59
C ALA A 259 7.82 -17.27 3.10
N THR A 260 8.27 -16.32 3.93
CA THR A 260 8.06 -16.34 5.38
C THR A 260 7.34 -15.08 5.87
N TYR A 261 6.66 -15.19 7.03
CA TYR A 261 6.03 -14.04 7.66
C TYR A 261 7.05 -13.22 8.46
N SER A 262 6.91 -11.89 8.43
CA SER A 262 7.72 -10.96 9.22
C SER A 262 6.85 -9.83 9.78
N SER A 263 7.25 -9.25 10.90
CA SER A 263 6.63 -8.06 11.47
C SER A 263 7.62 -7.29 12.34
N GLY A 264 7.90 -6.04 11.96
CA GLY A 264 8.86 -5.20 12.65
C GLY A 264 10.21 -5.91 12.88
N PRO A 265 10.64 -6.13 14.14
CA PRO A 265 11.90 -6.81 14.44
C PRO A 265 11.84 -8.34 14.30
N ALA A 266 10.66 -8.95 14.23
CA ALA A 266 10.50 -10.39 14.07
C ALA A 266 10.56 -10.74 12.57
N MET A 267 11.65 -11.36 12.14
CA MET A 267 11.90 -11.73 10.74
C MET A 267 11.86 -13.26 10.59
N SER A 268 11.39 -13.72 9.44
CA SER A 268 11.33 -15.14 9.09
C SER A 268 10.68 -16.03 10.15
N ILE A 269 9.51 -15.60 10.60
CA ILE A 269 8.77 -16.19 11.72
C ILE A 269 8.37 -17.63 11.39
N THR A 270 8.80 -18.56 12.25
CA THR A 270 8.43 -19.98 12.16
C THR A 270 7.35 -20.38 13.15
N GLN A 271 7.21 -19.65 14.26
CA GLN A 271 6.20 -19.89 15.28
C GLN A 271 5.72 -18.58 15.91
N LEU A 272 4.40 -18.41 15.98
CA LEU A 272 3.76 -17.36 16.74
C LEU A 272 3.49 -17.81 18.18
N SER A 273 3.49 -16.86 19.10
CA SER A 273 3.08 -17.06 20.48
C SER A 273 2.47 -15.79 21.07
N CYS A 274 1.69 -15.97 22.14
CA CYS A 274 1.09 -14.88 22.90
C CYS A 274 1.69 -14.88 24.30
N GLU A 275 2.12 -13.71 24.77
CA GLU A 275 2.57 -13.51 26.15
C GLU A 275 1.53 -12.69 26.90
N PHE A 276 0.99 -13.26 27.97
CA PHE A 276 -0.03 -12.65 28.81
C PHE A 276 0.59 -12.35 30.19
N ASN A 277 0.83 -11.08 30.47
CA ASN A 277 1.55 -10.66 31.68
C ASN A 277 0.60 -10.10 32.74
N GLU A 278 0.77 -10.58 33.98
CA GLU A 278 0.05 -10.14 35.18
C GLU A 278 -1.47 -10.01 34.91
N CYS A 279 -2.12 -11.14 34.61
CA CYS A 279 -3.55 -11.18 34.37
C CYS A 279 -4.30 -11.46 35.66
N GLU A 280 -5.04 -10.47 36.11
CA GLU A 280 -5.82 -10.53 37.34
C GLU A 280 -7.28 -10.29 37.03
N ASP A 281 -8.16 -10.82 37.86
CA ASP A 281 -9.56 -10.44 37.82
C ASP A 281 -9.61 -8.96 38.24
N PRO A 282 -10.04 -8.03 37.38
CA PRO A 282 -10.16 -6.64 37.76
C PRO A 282 -11.29 -6.53 38.81
N THR A 283 -10.94 -6.78 40.08
CA THR A 283 -11.74 -6.71 41.32
C THR A 283 -13.26 -6.87 41.11
N PRO A 284 -13.88 -7.95 41.60
CA PRO A 284 -15.17 -8.43 41.09
C PRO A 284 -16.26 -7.38 41.29
N CYS A 285 -16.63 -6.69 40.22
CA CYS A 285 -17.85 -5.90 40.17
C CYS A 285 -19.11 -6.79 40.26
N ASP A 286 -18.94 -8.11 40.16
CA ASP A 286 -19.94 -9.14 40.41
C ASP A 286 -20.11 -9.53 41.89
N ALA A 287 -19.19 -9.12 42.79
CA ALA A 287 -19.33 -9.35 44.24
C ALA A 287 -20.18 -8.27 44.94
N CYS A 288 -20.52 -7.20 44.22
CA CYS A 288 -21.33 -6.10 44.73
C CYS A 288 -22.81 -6.49 44.78
N ASP A 289 -23.22 -7.17 45.84
CA ASP A 289 -24.63 -7.47 46.12
C ASP A 289 -25.21 -6.45 47.11
N ILE A 290 -26.04 -5.53 46.59
CA ILE A 290 -26.73 -4.51 47.39
C ILE A 290 -27.63 -5.11 48.47
N THR A 291 -28.12 -6.34 48.30
CA THR A 291 -28.95 -7.00 49.30
C THR A 291 -28.17 -7.34 50.57
N THR A 292 -26.85 -7.52 50.47
CA THR A 292 -25.98 -7.81 51.62
C THR A 292 -25.71 -6.59 52.51
N ILE A 293 -25.83 -5.39 51.94
CA ILE A 293 -25.61 -4.11 52.64
C ILE A 293 -26.88 -3.28 52.79
N ALA A 294 -28.04 -3.82 52.38
CA ALA A 294 -29.32 -3.16 52.52
C ALA A 294 -29.62 -2.88 54.00
N PRO A 295 -30.19 -1.70 54.33
CA PRO A 295 -30.58 -1.40 55.70
C PRO A 295 -31.61 -2.41 56.20
N THR A 296 -31.41 -2.91 57.41
CA THR A 296 -32.36 -3.81 58.07
C THR A 296 -33.57 -3.04 58.59
N ALA A 297 -34.71 -3.70 58.76
CA ALA A 297 -35.94 -3.07 59.25
C ALA A 297 -35.78 -2.36 60.61
N THR A 298 -34.82 -2.80 61.44
CA THR A 298 -34.47 -2.17 62.73
C THR A 298 -33.67 -0.87 62.58
N SER A 299 -33.03 -0.66 61.43
CA SER A 299 -32.28 0.56 61.09
C SER A 299 -33.12 1.59 60.33
N MET A 300 -34.39 1.27 60.05
CA MET A 300 -35.31 2.09 59.26
C MET A 300 -36.47 2.59 60.13
N GLU A 301 -36.88 3.84 59.92
CA GLU A 301 -38.04 4.40 60.60
C GLU A 301 -39.35 3.78 60.07
N ALA A 302 -40.36 3.69 60.93
CA ALA A 302 -41.67 3.18 60.53
C ALA A 302 -42.27 4.01 59.37
N GLY A 303 -42.79 3.32 58.35
CA GLY A 303 -43.33 3.93 57.15
C GLY A 303 -42.27 4.38 56.13
N THR A 304 -41.07 3.79 56.18
CA THR A 304 -40.02 3.99 55.16
C THR A 304 -39.73 2.69 54.39
N SER A 305 -39.34 2.83 53.13
CA SER A 305 -38.86 1.74 52.29
C SER A 305 -37.52 2.06 51.64
N PHE A 306 -36.76 1.01 51.38
CA PHE A 306 -35.49 1.02 50.68
C PHE A 306 -35.67 0.23 49.39
N GLN A 307 -35.35 0.85 48.26
CA GLN A 307 -35.39 0.22 46.95
C GLN A 307 -34.05 0.40 46.26
N HIS A 308 -33.69 -0.53 45.40
CA HIS A 308 -32.55 -0.40 44.52
C HIS A 308 -32.96 -0.71 43.08
N GLN A 309 -32.25 -0.10 42.15
CA GLN A 309 -32.41 -0.37 40.73
C GLN A 309 -31.03 -0.35 40.08
N ASP A 310 -30.72 -1.37 39.29
CA ASP A 310 -29.52 -1.38 38.46
C ASP A 310 -29.62 -0.27 37.41
N ASP A 311 -28.54 0.49 37.22
CA ASP A 311 -28.46 1.53 36.19
C ASP A 311 -27.83 0.97 34.90
N THR A 312 -26.64 1.44 34.56
CA THR A 312 -25.86 1.05 33.39
C THR A 312 -24.45 0.69 33.82
N GLU A 313 -23.79 -0.15 33.02
CA GLU A 313 -22.38 -0.46 33.19
C GLU A 313 -21.54 0.76 32.84
N SER A 314 -20.78 1.25 33.81
CA SER A 314 -19.79 2.31 33.60
C SER A 314 -18.42 1.72 33.92
N ASN A 315 -17.51 1.76 32.93
CA ASN A 315 -16.16 1.17 33.02
C ASN A 315 -16.15 -0.32 33.41
N GLY A 316 -17.15 -1.10 32.99
CA GLY A 316 -17.23 -2.54 33.27
C GLY A 316 -17.76 -2.91 34.67
N CYS A 317 -18.30 -1.94 35.42
CA CYS A 317 -18.91 -2.17 36.74
C CYS A 317 -20.37 -1.76 36.79
N ARG A 318 -21.17 -2.54 37.53
CA ARG A 318 -22.59 -2.28 37.78
C ARG A 318 -22.74 -1.06 38.68
N GLN A 319 -23.32 0.01 38.15
CA GLN A 319 -23.80 1.13 38.97
C GLN A 319 -25.22 0.83 39.43
N ILE A 320 -25.51 1.15 40.70
CA ILE A 320 -26.84 0.97 41.27
C ILE A 320 -27.39 2.27 41.80
N TYR A 321 -28.67 2.51 41.56
CA TYR A 321 -29.41 3.52 42.30
C TYR A 321 -29.97 2.92 43.56
N VAL A 322 -29.75 3.60 44.67
CA VAL A 322 -30.47 3.31 45.90
C VAL A 322 -31.41 4.47 46.22
N ILE A 323 -32.62 4.11 46.65
CA ILE A 323 -33.71 5.02 46.92
C ILE A 323 -34.22 4.75 48.34
N CYS A 324 -34.15 5.75 49.19
CA CYS A 324 -34.87 5.77 50.47
C CYS A 324 -36.10 6.65 50.33
N GLN A 325 -37.28 6.15 50.69
CA GLN A 325 -38.53 6.90 50.59
C GLN A 325 -39.46 6.66 51.77
N ARG A 326 -40.40 7.60 51.97
CA ARG A 326 -41.55 7.42 52.88
C ARG A 326 -42.74 6.87 52.12
N ASP A 327 -43.35 5.82 52.66
CA ASP A 327 -44.57 5.20 52.10
C ASP A 327 -45.85 5.78 52.71
N ASP A 328 -45.75 6.54 53.82
CA ASP A 328 -46.89 7.13 54.53
C ASP A 328 -47.25 8.56 54.06
N SER A 329 -46.77 8.97 52.88
CA SER A 329 -47.03 10.27 52.25
C SER A 329 -46.58 11.50 53.06
N LYS A 330 -45.76 11.32 54.10
CA LYS A 330 -45.17 12.44 54.84
C LYS A 330 -43.91 12.98 54.14
N VAL A 331 -43.55 14.21 54.48
CA VAL A 331 -42.31 14.87 54.01
C VAL A 331 -41.34 14.95 55.17
N CYS A 332 -40.11 14.49 54.98
CA CYS A 332 -39.06 14.60 55.98
C CYS A 332 -38.49 16.02 56.03
N SER A 333 -38.20 16.52 57.24
CA SER A 333 -37.36 17.70 57.40
C SER A 333 -35.95 17.45 56.85
N THR A 334 -35.42 16.22 57.01
CA THR A 334 -34.15 15.78 56.43
C THR A 334 -34.17 14.28 56.16
N ILE A 335 -33.63 13.86 55.02
CA ILE A 335 -33.33 12.46 54.65
C ILE A 335 -31.81 12.36 54.46
N ASN A 336 -31.20 11.34 55.07
CA ASN A 336 -29.77 11.05 54.92
C ASN A 336 -29.59 9.61 54.45
N ILE A 337 -28.76 9.43 53.42
CA ILE A 337 -28.24 8.11 53.03
C ILE A 337 -26.78 8.07 53.51
N LYS A 338 -26.46 7.06 54.31
CA LYS A 338 -25.14 6.85 54.90
C LYS A 338 -24.67 5.44 54.59
N ALA A 339 -23.36 5.27 54.39
CA ALA A 339 -22.72 3.97 54.26
C ALA A 339 -21.68 3.79 55.36
N THR A 340 -21.49 2.56 55.82
CA THR A 340 -20.41 2.21 56.74
C THR A 340 -19.31 1.54 55.94
N VAL A 341 -18.13 2.14 55.96
CA VAL A 341 -16.91 1.58 55.36
C VAL A 341 -15.91 1.25 56.48
N SER A 342 -14.80 0.60 56.14
CA SER A 342 -13.74 0.23 57.10
C SER A 342 -13.18 1.42 57.89
N SER A 343 -13.19 2.62 57.32
CA SER A 343 -12.76 3.86 57.97
C SER A 343 -13.84 4.57 58.79
N GLY A 344 -15.06 4.02 58.87
CA GLY A 344 -16.20 4.59 59.61
C GLY A 344 -17.41 4.89 58.73
N THR A 345 -18.39 5.61 59.28
CA THR A 345 -19.63 5.96 58.58
C THR A 345 -19.46 7.23 57.74
N VAL A 346 -19.74 7.11 56.44
CA VAL A 346 -19.68 8.20 55.45
C VAL A 346 -21.09 8.61 55.04
N MET A 347 -21.29 9.91 54.86
CA MET A 347 -22.56 10.46 54.37
C MET A 347 -22.54 10.53 52.86
N LEU A 348 -23.40 9.76 52.21
CA LEU A 348 -23.46 9.66 50.76
C LEU A 348 -24.29 10.79 50.16
N LYS A 349 -25.45 11.08 50.76
CA LYS A 349 -26.32 12.16 50.31
C LYS A 349 -27.28 12.62 51.41
N THR A 350 -27.60 13.90 51.38
CA THR A 350 -28.58 14.54 52.26
C THR A 350 -29.55 15.38 51.44
N ALA A 351 -30.83 15.37 51.81
CA ALA A 351 -31.84 16.26 51.27
C ALA A 351 -32.83 16.71 52.35
N SER A 352 -33.36 17.91 52.21
CA SER A 352 -34.34 18.48 53.13
C SER A 352 -35.66 18.74 52.42
N SER A 353 -36.78 18.66 53.15
CA SER A 353 -38.13 18.91 52.63
C SER A 353 -38.50 18.02 51.43
N ARG A 354 -38.14 16.73 51.50
CA ARG A 354 -38.43 15.71 50.48
C ARG A 354 -39.05 14.47 51.12
N SER A 355 -39.77 13.69 50.34
CA SER A 355 -40.31 12.38 50.73
C SER A 355 -39.45 11.20 50.25
N ASN A 356 -38.49 11.45 49.34
CA ASN A 356 -37.52 10.47 48.88
C ASN A 356 -36.14 11.08 48.62
N LEU A 357 -35.12 10.22 48.57
CA LEU A 357 -33.75 10.56 48.23
C LEU A 357 -33.11 9.42 47.42
N ARG A 358 -32.43 9.78 46.33
CA ARG A 358 -31.76 8.84 45.40
C ARG A 358 -30.27 9.17 45.28
N VAL A 359 -29.41 8.16 45.34
CA VAL A 359 -27.95 8.27 45.11
C VAL A 359 -27.47 7.11 44.24
N ILE A 360 -26.42 7.35 43.44
CA ILE A 360 -25.72 6.33 42.64
C ILE A 360 -24.56 5.82 43.48
N LEU A 361 -24.40 4.50 43.54
CA LEU A 361 -23.25 3.81 44.14
C LEU A 361 -22.38 3.20 43.04
#